data_AF-A0A6N3E817-F1
#
_entry.id   AF-A0A6N3E817-F1
#
_cell.length_a   1.000
_cell.length_b   1.000
_cell.length_c   1.000
_cell.angle_alpha   90.00
_cell.angle_beta   90.00
_cell.angle_gamma   90.00
#
_symmetry.space_group_name_H-M   'P 1'
#
loop_
_entity.id
_entity.type
_entity.pdbx_description
1 polymer ?
#
loop_
_entity_poly.entity_id
_entity_poly.type
_entity_poly.pdbx_seq_one_letter_code
_entity_poly.pdbx_strand_id
1 'polypeptide(L)'
;MNAQYDKTYRKSLKIVITKKVAVVFAIVYGISILSLYFMGKMLLKDEAVSLAIGSSFNKMILAYSSILLVTLVAGVIFVYKAVAKFATLIHRFRTHFQLLKEGDFFYRIREKHFKREDELAGIAIETDAMQDAVVKMLGDVNSAAIEVNDKSNTLTYTSQGLMNSAENISKSVSEITSNLTEESASILNIVSILTDFKSILETNLEATNNITSMSRDVNDKANISFYDMEKLRTSFEDFNGKFDEFVSIIQSMQANIEEVDKISVLINGIAEQTNLLALNAAIEAARAGESGRGFSVVAEEIRALSEQTKESSININKLVGNVLGNSKNLVSKTSDMVKDIQEQNNIIYTSTSAFKDISKLIIDMNPAMNSLEKSSKEVSKKSDYIIEKVKNISETSEEIVALSEEINYASEEMDSSSKLVYELAKELGVLADNTLKAAGVFRLEKPEDEEWK
;
A
#
# COMPACT_ATOMS: atom_id res chain seq x y z
N MET A 1 20.35 -49.09 63.66
CA MET A 1 19.92 -48.68 65.02
C MET A 1 18.58 -49.28 65.50
N ASN A 2 17.62 -49.62 64.62
CA ASN A 2 16.25 -50.00 65.04
C ASN A 2 16.08 -51.41 65.66
N ALA A 3 16.79 -52.44 65.20
CA ALA A 3 16.57 -53.82 65.67
C ALA A 3 16.95 -54.05 67.16
N GLN A 4 17.98 -53.34 67.64
CA GLN A 4 18.46 -53.42 69.02
C GLN A 4 17.58 -52.59 69.97
N TYR A 5 17.06 -51.46 69.50
CA TYR A 5 16.06 -50.66 70.22
C TYR A 5 14.73 -51.44 70.40
N ASP A 6 14.34 -52.21 69.38
CA ASP A 6 13.05 -52.90 69.33
C ASP A 6 12.96 -54.14 70.23
N LYS A 7 14.03 -54.95 70.30
CA LYS A 7 14.13 -56.03 71.29
C LYS A 7 14.07 -55.48 72.72
N THR A 8 14.66 -54.31 72.96
CA THR A 8 14.79 -53.71 74.30
C THR A 8 13.45 -53.23 74.85
N TYR A 9 12.64 -52.53 74.06
CA TYR A 9 11.30 -52.09 74.47
C TYR A 9 10.28 -53.23 74.56
N ARG A 10 10.35 -54.20 73.65
CA ARG A 10 9.48 -55.39 73.68
C ARG A 10 9.76 -56.25 74.91
N LYS A 11 11.03 -56.39 75.31
CA LYS A 11 11.39 -57.01 76.59
C LYS A 11 10.95 -56.13 77.75
N SER A 12 11.21 -54.82 77.72
CA SER A 12 10.96 -53.95 78.87
C SER A 12 9.47 -53.86 79.21
N LEU A 13 8.56 -53.63 78.26
CA LEU A 13 7.13 -53.51 78.57
C LEU A 13 6.55 -54.84 79.07
N LYS A 14 6.87 -55.95 78.38
CA LYS A 14 6.44 -57.30 78.79
C LYS A 14 6.97 -57.66 80.17
N ILE A 15 8.25 -57.41 80.43
CA ILE A 15 8.89 -57.76 81.70
C ILE A 15 8.43 -56.82 82.82
N VAL A 16 8.34 -55.52 82.59
CA VAL A 16 7.99 -54.53 83.61
C VAL A 16 6.55 -54.69 84.06
N ILE A 17 5.58 -54.79 83.14
CA ILE A 17 4.17 -54.97 83.52
C ILE A 17 3.97 -56.35 84.15
N THR A 18 4.50 -57.42 83.57
CA THR A 18 4.36 -58.77 84.16
C THR A 18 5.04 -58.85 85.52
N LYS A 19 6.21 -58.21 85.74
CA LYS A 19 6.86 -58.16 87.06
C LYS A 19 6.05 -57.36 88.06
N LYS A 20 5.56 -56.17 87.72
CA LYS A 20 4.75 -55.35 88.64
C LYS A 20 3.46 -56.08 89.03
N VAL A 21 2.80 -56.72 88.07
CA VAL A 21 1.58 -57.51 88.32
C VAL A 21 1.90 -58.76 89.14
N ALA A 22 2.99 -59.46 88.85
CA ALA A 22 3.44 -60.61 89.66
C ALA A 22 3.78 -60.21 91.10
N VAL A 23 4.39 -59.04 91.32
CA VAL A 23 4.65 -58.50 92.67
C VAL A 23 3.34 -58.19 93.40
N VAL A 24 2.37 -57.55 92.75
CA VAL A 24 1.05 -57.27 93.35
C VAL A 24 0.35 -58.59 93.71
N PHE A 25 0.33 -59.57 92.81
CA PHE A 25 -0.20 -60.89 93.13
C PHE A 25 0.55 -61.52 94.31
N ALA A 26 1.89 -61.53 94.30
CA ALA A 26 2.68 -62.10 95.39
C ALA A 26 2.39 -61.43 96.75
N ILE A 27 2.16 -60.12 96.79
CA ILE A 27 1.77 -59.39 98.01
C ILE A 27 0.37 -59.83 98.47
N VAL A 28 -0.63 -59.85 97.58
CA VAL A 28 -2.01 -60.24 97.91
C VAL A 28 -2.06 -61.69 98.41
N TYR A 29 -1.38 -62.60 97.71
CA TYR A 29 -1.31 -64.00 98.12
C TYR A 29 -0.49 -64.17 99.41
N GLY A 30 0.58 -63.40 99.59
CA GLY A 30 1.37 -63.38 100.83
C GLY A 30 0.54 -62.96 102.05
N ILE A 31 -0.26 -61.90 101.91
CA ILE A 31 -1.21 -61.46 102.95
C ILE A 31 -2.24 -62.55 103.25
N SER A 32 -2.76 -63.21 102.21
CA SER A 32 -3.74 -64.29 102.33
C SER A 32 -3.19 -65.52 103.07
N ILE A 33 -1.93 -65.89 102.82
CA ILE A 33 -1.25 -66.98 103.51
C ILE A 33 -0.95 -66.59 104.97
N LEU A 34 -0.52 -65.34 105.20
CA LEU A 34 -0.23 -64.82 106.54
C LEU A 34 -1.50 -64.78 107.41
N SER A 35 -2.64 -64.37 106.84
CA SER A 35 -3.92 -64.37 107.56
C SER A 35 -4.38 -65.78 107.91
N LEU A 36 -4.22 -66.75 107.00
CA LEU A 36 -4.52 -68.17 107.25
C LEU A 36 -3.62 -68.77 108.35
N TYR A 37 -2.32 -68.42 108.34
CA TYR A 37 -1.38 -68.83 109.38
C TYR A 37 -1.76 -68.27 110.75
N PHE A 38 -2.12 -66.98 110.82
CA PHE A 38 -2.54 -66.34 112.07
C PHE A 38 -3.86 -66.92 112.60
N MET A 39 -4.82 -67.18 111.71
CA MET A 39 -6.09 -67.84 112.05
C MET A 39 -5.85 -69.26 112.58
N GLY A 40 -4.91 -70.00 111.98
CA GLY A 40 -4.48 -71.30 112.50
C GLY A 40 -3.84 -71.24 113.87
N LYS A 41 -2.96 -70.28 114.11
CA LYS A 41 -2.30 -70.09 115.41
C LYS A 41 -3.27 -69.66 116.51
N MET A 42 -4.35 -68.95 116.17
CA MET A 42 -5.41 -68.57 117.09
C MET A 42 -6.30 -69.78 117.47
N LEU A 43 -6.62 -70.65 116.50
CA LEU A 43 -7.43 -71.86 116.72
C LEU A 43 -6.68 -72.96 117.50
N LEU A 44 -5.34 -73.03 117.39
CA LEU A 44 -4.49 -74.05 118.03
C LEU A 44 -4.00 -73.68 119.44
N LYS A 45 -4.54 -72.62 120.06
CA LYS A 45 -4.12 -72.14 121.40
C LYS A 45 -4.72 -72.95 122.56
N ASP A 46 -5.70 -73.80 122.28
CA ASP A 46 -6.40 -74.65 123.23
C ASP A 46 -5.85 -76.10 123.16
N GLU A 47 -5.36 -76.65 124.27
CA GLU A 47 -4.67 -77.96 124.33
C GLU A 47 -5.56 -79.12 123.87
N ALA A 48 -6.88 -79.01 124.06
CA ALA A 48 -7.85 -80.01 123.60
C ALA A 48 -8.06 -80.00 122.07
N VAL A 49 -7.88 -78.84 121.42
CA VAL A 49 -8.13 -78.64 119.98
C VAL A 49 -6.87 -78.97 119.15
N SER A 50 -5.69 -78.71 119.71
CA SER A 50 -4.38 -79.01 119.14
C SER A 50 -4.22 -80.50 118.78
N LEU A 51 -4.60 -81.41 119.69
CA LEU A 51 -4.44 -82.86 119.55
C LEU A 51 -5.43 -83.49 118.54
N ALA A 52 -6.59 -82.89 118.32
CA ALA A 52 -7.62 -83.42 117.41
C ALA A 52 -7.53 -82.86 115.97
N ILE A 53 -7.08 -81.61 115.78
CA ILE A 53 -7.24 -80.89 114.50
C ILE A 53 -5.90 -80.51 113.83
N GLY A 54 -4.77 -80.54 114.55
CA GLY A 54 -3.48 -80.06 114.04
C GLY A 54 -3.00 -80.70 112.72
N SER A 55 -3.16 -82.02 112.55
CA SER A 55 -2.75 -82.71 111.31
C SER A 55 -3.67 -82.40 110.12
N SER A 56 -4.97 -82.24 110.38
CA SER A 56 -5.98 -81.85 109.38
C SER A 56 -5.82 -80.38 108.95
N PHE A 57 -5.46 -79.50 109.89
CA PHE A 57 -5.23 -78.09 109.61
C PHE A 57 -4.00 -77.87 108.71
N ASN A 58 -2.90 -78.57 108.96
CA ASN A 58 -1.71 -78.52 108.10
C ASN A 58 -1.97 -79.04 106.69
N LYS A 59 -2.77 -80.11 106.53
CA LYS A 59 -3.22 -80.60 105.21
C LYS A 59 -4.11 -79.57 104.48
N MET A 60 -4.97 -78.86 105.21
CA MET A 60 -5.81 -77.79 104.65
C MET A 60 -4.98 -76.58 104.18
N ILE A 61 -3.97 -76.15 104.96
CA ILE A 61 -3.03 -75.09 104.54
C ILE A 61 -2.25 -75.51 103.28
N LEU A 62 -1.80 -76.76 103.20
CA LEU A 62 -1.10 -77.27 102.01
C LEU A 62 -2.00 -77.31 100.78
N ALA A 63 -3.25 -77.76 100.92
CA ALA A 63 -4.22 -77.76 99.82
C ALA A 63 -4.52 -76.32 99.35
N TYR A 64 -4.80 -75.40 100.28
CA TYR A 64 -5.10 -74.01 99.93
C TYR A 64 -3.90 -73.29 99.31
N SER A 65 -2.69 -73.49 99.85
CA SER A 65 -1.46 -72.90 99.27
C SER A 65 -1.15 -73.45 97.88
N SER A 66 -1.46 -74.73 97.60
CA SER A 66 -1.31 -75.30 96.25
C SER A 66 -2.30 -74.71 95.24
N ILE A 67 -3.56 -74.48 95.64
CA ILE A 67 -4.58 -73.83 94.79
C ILE A 67 -4.18 -72.38 94.51
N LEU A 68 -3.76 -71.63 95.54
CA LEU A 68 -3.30 -70.25 95.39
C LEU A 68 -2.06 -70.16 94.48
N LEU A 69 -1.15 -71.13 94.54
CA LEU A 69 0.02 -71.18 93.66
C LEU A 69 -0.42 -71.39 92.20
N VAL A 70 -1.35 -72.32 91.95
CA VAL A 70 -1.86 -72.58 90.60
C VAL A 70 -2.59 -71.36 90.04
N THR A 71 -3.43 -70.68 90.82
CA THR A 71 -4.13 -69.46 90.37
C THR A 71 -3.17 -68.29 90.15
N LEU A 72 -2.11 -68.18 90.97
CA LEU A 72 -1.04 -67.19 90.77
C LEU A 72 -0.30 -67.45 89.45
N VAL A 73 0.13 -68.68 89.21
CA VAL A 73 0.84 -69.04 87.97
C VAL A 73 -0.06 -68.83 86.75
N ALA A 74 -1.32 -69.26 86.82
CA ALA A 74 -2.29 -69.05 85.75
C ALA A 74 -2.55 -67.55 85.49
N GLY A 75 -2.69 -66.74 86.53
CA GLY A 75 -2.87 -65.29 86.43
C GLY A 75 -1.66 -64.58 85.81
N VAL A 76 -0.44 -64.95 86.24
CA VAL A 76 0.80 -64.42 85.65
C VAL A 76 0.94 -64.82 84.18
N ILE A 77 0.61 -66.07 83.81
CA ILE A 77 0.62 -66.54 82.42
C ILE A 77 -0.42 -65.78 81.58
N PHE A 78 -1.62 -65.57 82.11
CA PHE A 78 -2.68 -64.83 81.44
C PHE A 78 -2.27 -63.38 81.16
N VAL A 79 -1.76 -62.67 82.17
CA VAL A 79 -1.26 -61.30 82.04
C VAL A 79 -0.08 -61.25 81.07
N TYR A 80 0.86 -62.20 81.17
CA TYR A 80 1.98 -62.28 80.22
C TYR A 80 1.48 -62.45 78.78
N LYS A 81 0.51 -63.33 78.52
CA LYS A 81 -0.08 -63.53 77.18
C LYS A 81 -0.85 -62.30 76.70
N ALA A 82 -1.62 -61.64 77.57
CA ALA A 82 -2.37 -60.43 77.24
C ALA A 82 -1.43 -59.26 76.89
N VAL A 83 -0.44 -58.98 77.74
CA VAL A 83 0.59 -57.97 77.51
C VAL A 83 1.43 -58.33 76.28
N ALA A 84 1.73 -59.61 76.06
CA ALA A 84 2.46 -60.05 74.87
C ALA A 84 1.67 -59.78 73.58
N LYS A 85 0.36 -60.03 73.55
CA LYS A 85 -0.51 -59.69 72.42
C LYS A 85 -0.55 -58.18 72.19
N PHE A 86 -0.75 -57.38 73.24
CA PHE A 86 -0.79 -55.92 73.19
C PHE A 86 0.52 -55.30 72.69
N ALA A 87 1.66 -55.69 73.28
CA ALA A 87 2.99 -55.20 72.87
C ALA A 87 3.34 -55.56 71.43
N THR A 88 2.86 -56.71 70.93
CA THR A 88 3.10 -57.12 69.54
C THR A 88 2.24 -56.30 68.57
N LEU A 89 1.09 -55.80 69.00
CA LEU A 89 0.21 -54.93 68.20
C LEU A 89 0.74 -53.49 68.14
N ILE A 90 1.17 -52.91 69.28
CA ILE A 90 1.83 -51.59 69.29
C ILE A 90 3.08 -51.59 68.40
N HIS A 91 3.84 -52.68 68.42
CA HIS A 91 4.99 -52.80 67.53
C HIS A 91 4.58 -52.75 66.05
N ARG A 92 3.46 -53.37 65.66
CA ARG A 92 2.96 -53.29 64.27
C ARG A 92 2.56 -51.86 63.89
N PHE A 93 1.90 -51.12 64.78
CA PHE A 93 1.63 -49.69 64.56
C PHE A 93 2.91 -48.89 64.41
N ARG A 94 3.92 -49.15 65.25
CA ARG A 94 5.24 -48.53 65.12
C ARG A 94 5.87 -48.83 63.76
N THR A 95 5.84 -50.07 63.30
CA THR A 95 6.34 -50.45 61.97
C THR A 95 5.55 -49.75 60.86
N HIS A 96 4.23 -49.64 60.99
CA HIS A 96 3.41 -48.93 60.02
C HIS A 96 3.72 -47.42 60.00
N PHE A 97 3.87 -46.78 61.17
CA PHE A 97 4.35 -45.39 61.23
C PHE A 97 5.77 -45.21 60.70
N GLN A 98 6.63 -46.23 60.75
CA GLN A 98 7.93 -46.19 60.09
C GLN A 98 7.79 -46.18 58.57
N LEU A 99 6.87 -46.98 58.01
CA LEU A 99 6.55 -46.95 56.58
C LEU A 99 6.03 -45.58 56.16
N LEU A 100 5.06 -45.01 56.90
CA LEU A 100 4.53 -43.67 56.62
C LEU A 100 5.61 -42.59 56.71
N LYS A 101 6.51 -42.68 57.71
CA LYS A 101 7.66 -41.77 57.84
C LYS A 101 8.61 -41.87 56.66
N GLU A 102 8.84 -43.07 56.15
CA GLU A 102 9.70 -43.34 54.98
C GLU A 102 9.01 -42.96 53.66
N GLY A 103 7.77 -42.48 53.72
CA GLY A 103 7.00 -42.05 52.55
C GLY A 103 6.24 -43.19 51.87
N ASP A 104 6.15 -44.36 52.50
CA ASP A 104 5.39 -45.50 51.97
C ASP A 104 3.95 -45.47 52.50
N PHE A 105 3.05 -44.99 51.64
CA PHE A 105 1.61 -44.92 51.88
C PHE A 105 0.86 -46.04 51.14
N PHE A 106 1.56 -46.98 50.49
CA PHE A 106 0.93 -48.10 49.80
C PHE A 106 0.45 -49.17 50.79
N TYR A 107 1.29 -49.52 51.77
CA TYR A 107 0.97 -50.58 52.73
C TYR A 107 -0.08 -50.13 53.75
N ARG A 108 -1.27 -50.73 53.67
CA ARG A 108 -2.40 -50.44 54.59
C ARG A 108 -2.38 -51.23 55.89
N ILE A 109 -3.07 -50.72 56.90
CA ILE A 109 -3.27 -51.43 58.16
C ILE A 109 -4.15 -52.66 57.89
N ARG A 110 -3.68 -53.85 58.28
CA ARG A 110 -4.38 -55.11 57.98
C ARG A 110 -5.78 -55.16 58.59
N GLU A 111 -6.74 -55.68 57.80
CA GLU A 111 -8.19 -55.67 58.12
C GLU A 111 -8.56 -56.30 59.48
N LYS A 112 -7.79 -57.31 59.91
CA LYS A 112 -7.96 -57.97 61.21
C LYS A 112 -7.82 -57.05 62.43
N HIS A 113 -7.26 -55.85 62.26
CA HIS A 113 -7.09 -54.87 63.33
C HIS A 113 -8.30 -53.94 63.46
N PHE A 114 -9.18 -53.89 62.45
CA PHE A 114 -10.45 -53.13 62.48
C PHE A 114 -11.59 -53.89 63.15
N LYS A 115 -11.53 -55.23 63.23
CA LYS A 115 -12.58 -56.08 63.81
C LYS A 115 -12.53 -56.20 65.34
N ARG A 116 -11.77 -55.34 66.02
CA ARG A 116 -11.68 -55.31 67.49
C ARG A 116 -12.56 -54.17 68.00
N GLU A 117 -13.08 -54.32 69.22
CA GLU A 117 -13.91 -53.31 69.89
C GLU A 117 -13.10 -52.53 70.95
N ASP A 118 -11.79 -52.33 70.72
CA ASP A 118 -10.89 -51.60 71.63
C ASP A 118 -10.32 -50.32 71.02
N GLU A 119 -9.70 -49.46 71.83
CA GLU A 119 -9.14 -48.17 71.40
C GLU A 119 -8.05 -48.32 70.32
N LEU A 120 -7.42 -49.50 70.25
CA LEU A 120 -6.45 -49.82 69.20
C LEU A 120 -7.10 -50.01 67.82
N ALA A 121 -8.34 -50.51 67.75
CA ALA A 121 -9.10 -50.48 66.51
C ALA A 121 -9.45 -49.06 66.10
N GLY A 122 -9.84 -48.19 67.06
CA GLY A 122 -10.05 -46.76 66.79
C GLY A 122 -8.82 -46.10 66.16
N ILE A 123 -7.63 -46.33 66.74
CA ILE A 123 -6.36 -45.81 66.18
C ILE A 123 -6.11 -46.37 64.78
N ALA A 124 -6.40 -47.65 64.52
CA ALA A 124 -6.26 -48.23 63.18
C ALA A 124 -7.15 -47.52 62.16
N ILE A 125 -8.44 -47.35 62.47
CA ILE A 125 -9.43 -46.73 61.57
C ILE A 125 -9.02 -45.28 61.26
N GLU A 126 -8.72 -44.49 62.29
CA GLU A 126 -8.35 -43.08 62.10
C GLU A 126 -7.00 -42.92 61.38
N THR A 127 -6.04 -43.84 61.59
CA THR A 127 -4.75 -43.82 60.88
C THR A 127 -4.93 -44.18 59.41
N ASP A 128 -5.80 -45.13 59.09
CA ASP A 128 -6.12 -45.51 57.70
C ASP A 128 -6.85 -44.37 56.97
N ALA A 129 -7.80 -43.70 57.64
CA ALA A 129 -8.46 -42.51 57.10
C ALA A 129 -7.48 -41.34 56.90
N MET A 130 -6.54 -41.12 57.82
CA MET A 130 -5.45 -40.15 57.65
C MET A 130 -4.56 -40.52 56.45
N GLN A 131 -4.23 -41.80 56.30
CA GLN A 131 -3.45 -42.30 55.17
C GLN A 131 -4.18 -42.03 53.85
N ASP A 132 -5.50 -42.27 53.77
CA ASP A 132 -6.33 -41.92 52.61
C ASP A 132 -6.33 -40.42 52.30
N ALA A 133 -6.50 -39.58 53.31
CA ALA A 133 -6.48 -38.13 53.14
C ALA A 133 -5.12 -37.65 52.61
N VAL A 134 -4.01 -38.20 53.10
CA VAL A 134 -2.66 -37.87 52.63
C VAL A 134 -2.41 -38.39 51.22
N VAL A 135 -2.82 -39.62 50.90
CA VAL A 135 -2.71 -40.17 49.53
C VAL A 135 -3.48 -39.31 48.54
N LYS A 136 -4.72 -38.93 48.87
CA LYS A 136 -5.53 -38.04 48.03
C LYS A 136 -4.86 -36.68 47.85
N MET A 137 -4.39 -36.05 48.94
CA MET A 137 -3.70 -34.77 48.89
C MET A 137 -2.43 -34.84 48.03
N LEU A 138 -1.63 -35.90 48.14
CA LEU A 138 -0.43 -36.10 47.32
C LEU A 138 -0.80 -36.33 45.85
N GLY A 139 -1.89 -37.05 45.57
CA GLY A 139 -2.46 -37.18 44.22
C GLY A 139 -2.88 -35.83 43.64
N ASP A 140 -3.63 -35.03 44.39
CA ASP A 140 -4.10 -33.69 43.98
C ASP A 140 -2.89 -32.75 43.73
N VAL A 141 -1.86 -32.79 44.58
CA VAL A 141 -0.60 -32.03 44.40
C VAL A 141 0.14 -32.48 43.14
N ASN A 142 0.23 -33.78 42.89
CA ASN A 142 0.89 -34.32 41.71
C ASN A 142 0.15 -33.91 40.42
N SER A 143 -1.17 -34.02 40.39
CA SER A 143 -2.01 -33.56 39.28
C SER A 143 -1.88 -32.06 39.03
N ALA A 144 -1.91 -31.24 40.09
CA ALA A 144 -1.73 -29.79 39.98
C ALA A 144 -0.33 -29.43 39.45
N ALA A 145 0.72 -30.13 39.88
CA ALA A 145 2.07 -29.90 39.39
C ALA A 145 2.23 -30.29 37.91
N ILE A 146 1.61 -31.38 37.44
CA ILE A 146 1.57 -31.73 36.01
C ILE A 146 0.89 -30.62 35.21
N GLU A 147 -0.27 -30.13 35.68
CA GLU A 147 -0.99 -29.07 34.98
C GLU A 147 -0.18 -27.78 34.91
N VAL A 148 0.47 -27.36 36.01
CA VAL A 148 1.35 -26.17 36.02
C VAL A 148 2.50 -26.35 35.04
N ASN A 149 3.12 -27.53 34.98
CA ASN A 149 4.21 -27.82 34.03
C ASN A 149 3.75 -27.69 32.57
N ASP A 150 2.58 -28.25 32.23
CA ASP A 150 2.01 -28.19 30.87
C ASP A 150 1.62 -26.77 30.47
N LYS A 151 1.02 -26.01 31.39
CA LYS A 151 0.70 -24.59 31.17
C LYS A 151 1.94 -23.73 31.03
N SER A 152 2.98 -23.99 31.82
CA SER A 152 4.31 -23.36 31.70
C SER A 152 4.92 -23.60 30.32
N ASN A 153 4.90 -24.84 29.82
CA ASN A 153 5.41 -25.14 28.49
C ASN A 153 4.62 -24.40 27.41
N THR A 154 3.29 -24.39 27.52
CA THR A 154 2.42 -23.63 26.59
C THR A 154 2.74 -22.13 26.61
N LEU A 155 2.97 -21.56 27.79
CA LEU A 155 3.30 -20.15 27.96
C LEU A 155 4.68 -19.81 27.38
N THR A 156 5.66 -20.70 27.54
CA THR A 156 6.98 -20.62 26.91
C THR A 156 6.85 -20.53 25.39
N TYR A 157 6.12 -21.46 24.76
CA TYR A 157 5.91 -21.46 23.30
C TYR A 157 5.15 -20.22 22.82
N THR A 158 4.12 -19.80 23.55
CA THR A 158 3.32 -18.62 23.19
C THR A 158 4.16 -17.34 23.26
N SER A 159 4.97 -17.20 24.31
CA SER A 159 5.84 -16.03 24.49
C SER A 159 6.90 -15.94 23.41
N GLN A 160 7.49 -17.07 23.01
CA GLN A 160 8.42 -17.11 21.87
C GLN A 160 7.74 -16.71 20.55
N GLY A 161 6.49 -17.12 20.33
CA GLY A 161 5.69 -16.68 19.19
C GLY A 161 5.42 -15.18 19.20
N LEU A 162 5.17 -14.60 20.37
CA LEU A 162 4.98 -13.14 20.53
C LEU A 162 6.27 -12.36 20.27
N MET A 163 7.42 -12.83 20.76
CA MET A 163 8.73 -12.21 20.47
C MET A 163 9.01 -12.17 18.96
N ASN A 164 8.79 -13.29 18.26
CA ASN A 164 8.94 -13.34 16.80
C ASN A 164 7.95 -12.41 16.09
N SER A 165 6.73 -12.26 16.63
CA SER A 165 5.73 -11.36 16.07
C SER A 165 6.13 -9.89 16.26
N ALA A 166 6.70 -9.53 17.41
CA ALA A 166 7.25 -8.21 17.66
C ALA A 166 8.39 -7.88 16.67
N GLU A 167 9.34 -8.81 16.48
CA GLU A 167 10.43 -8.64 15.51
C GLU A 167 9.90 -8.39 14.09
N ASN A 168 8.90 -9.17 13.67
CA ASN A 168 8.26 -8.99 12.36
C ASN A 168 7.54 -7.64 12.24
N ILE A 169 6.82 -7.21 13.28
CA ILE A 169 6.16 -5.89 13.32
C ILE A 169 7.20 -4.79 13.18
N SER A 170 8.28 -4.81 13.95
CA SER A 170 9.34 -3.79 13.87
C SER A 170 10.00 -3.75 12.48
N LYS A 171 10.20 -4.92 11.84
CA LYS A 171 10.69 -4.97 10.46
C LYS A 171 9.70 -4.33 9.48
N SER A 172 8.43 -4.67 9.55
CA SER A 172 7.40 -4.09 8.69
C SER A 172 7.26 -2.58 8.89
N VAL A 173 7.37 -2.09 10.12
CA VAL A 173 7.39 -0.65 10.43
C VAL A 173 8.61 0.02 9.80
N SER A 174 9.80 -0.58 9.88
CA SER A 174 11.01 -0.05 9.24
C SER A 174 10.86 0.06 7.71
N GLU A 175 10.26 -0.95 7.08
CA GLU A 175 9.93 -0.92 5.65
C GLU A 175 8.92 0.19 5.31
N ILE A 176 7.88 0.39 6.14
CA ILE A 176 6.91 1.47 5.99
C ILE A 176 7.62 2.84 6.04
N THR A 177 8.47 3.08 7.05
CA THR A 177 9.20 4.35 7.19
C THR A 177 10.15 4.61 6.02
N SER A 178 10.81 3.57 5.49
CA SER A 178 11.63 3.68 4.28
C SER A 178 10.78 4.09 3.07
N ASN A 179 9.63 3.44 2.86
CA ASN A 179 8.73 3.76 1.75
C ASN A 179 8.17 5.19 1.87
N LEU A 180 7.84 5.66 3.08
CA LEU A 180 7.38 7.04 3.32
C LEU A 180 8.47 8.09 2.99
N THR A 181 9.75 7.74 3.18
CA THR A 181 10.86 8.61 2.80
C THR A 181 10.96 8.75 1.28
N GLU A 182 10.80 7.65 0.54
CA GLU A 182 10.75 7.67 -0.93
C GLU A 182 9.50 8.40 -1.45
N GLU A 183 8.36 8.20 -0.80
CA GLU A 183 7.11 8.90 -1.10
C GLU A 183 7.25 10.41 -0.90
N SER A 184 7.88 10.85 0.19
CA SER A 184 8.17 12.26 0.46
C SER A 184 9.04 12.89 -0.64
N ALA A 185 10.07 12.18 -1.11
CA ALA A 185 10.88 12.65 -2.24
C ALA A 185 10.06 12.75 -3.53
N SER A 186 9.13 11.82 -3.74
CA SER A 186 8.25 11.78 -4.91
C SER A 186 7.23 12.92 -4.91
N ILE A 187 6.67 13.23 -3.73
CA ILE A 187 5.80 14.39 -3.48
C ILE A 187 6.51 15.70 -3.87
N LEU A 188 7.75 15.90 -3.40
CA LEU A 188 8.54 17.08 -3.75
C LEU A 188 8.78 17.19 -5.27
N ASN A 189 9.04 16.06 -5.92
CA ASN A 189 9.22 16.01 -7.37
C ASN A 189 7.93 16.42 -8.10
N ILE A 190 6.77 15.88 -7.69
CA ILE A 190 5.47 16.24 -8.26
C ILE A 190 5.20 17.74 -8.12
N VAL A 191 5.46 18.34 -6.96
CA VAL A 191 5.31 19.79 -6.75
C VAL A 191 6.23 20.59 -7.69
N SER A 192 7.48 20.16 -7.86
CA SER A 192 8.41 20.79 -8.79
C SER A 192 7.88 20.74 -10.23
N ILE A 193 7.47 19.56 -10.70
CA ILE A 193 6.92 19.36 -12.05
C ILE A 193 5.69 20.25 -12.27
N LEU A 194 4.78 20.33 -11.29
CA LEU A 194 3.56 21.15 -11.42
C LEU A 194 3.87 22.65 -11.43
N THR A 195 4.93 23.07 -10.72
CA THR A 195 5.41 24.46 -10.74
C THR A 195 5.97 24.82 -12.12
N ASP A 196 6.83 23.97 -12.68
CA ASP A 196 7.37 24.14 -14.04
C ASP A 196 6.25 24.11 -15.08
N PHE A 197 5.29 23.20 -14.92
CA PHE A 197 4.13 23.08 -15.80
C PHE A 197 3.28 24.35 -15.79
N LYS A 198 3.11 24.99 -14.62
CA LYS A 198 2.40 26.27 -14.48
C LYS A 198 3.11 27.40 -15.22
N SER A 199 4.44 27.49 -15.11
CA SER A 199 5.26 28.45 -15.87
C SER A 199 5.11 28.28 -17.39
N ILE A 200 5.08 27.03 -17.87
CA ILE A 200 4.84 26.73 -19.29
C ILE A 200 3.43 27.18 -19.71
N LEU A 201 2.41 26.97 -18.87
CA LEU A 201 1.04 27.42 -19.16
C LEU A 201 0.93 28.95 -19.24
N GLU A 202 1.62 29.68 -18.35
CA GLU A 202 1.68 31.14 -18.39
C GLU A 202 2.32 31.63 -19.70
N THR A 203 3.44 31.01 -20.10
CA THR A 203 4.11 31.29 -21.38
C THR A 203 3.18 31.02 -22.57
N ASN A 204 2.42 29.92 -22.54
CA ASN A 204 1.45 29.60 -23.60
C ASN A 204 0.28 30.59 -23.65
N LEU A 205 -0.20 31.08 -22.51
CA LEU A 205 -1.23 32.11 -22.44
C LEU A 205 -0.73 33.43 -23.03
N GLU A 206 0.49 33.84 -22.69
CA GLU A 206 1.13 35.02 -23.28
C GLU A 206 1.29 34.88 -24.80
N ALA A 207 1.78 33.73 -25.27
CA ALA A 207 1.90 33.45 -26.70
C ALA A 207 0.53 33.50 -27.40
N THR A 208 -0.52 32.97 -26.79
CA THR A 208 -1.90 33.00 -27.33
C THR A 208 -2.41 34.44 -27.44
N ASN A 209 -2.15 35.28 -26.44
CA ASN A 209 -2.50 36.70 -26.47
C ASN A 209 -1.76 37.45 -27.58
N ASN A 210 -0.45 37.20 -27.72
CA ASN A 210 0.38 37.78 -28.78
C ASN A 210 -0.12 37.38 -30.17
N ILE A 211 -0.44 36.10 -30.37
CA ILE A 211 -1.01 35.60 -31.63
C ILE A 211 -2.37 36.25 -31.92
N THR A 212 -3.23 36.42 -30.91
CA THR A 212 -4.53 37.07 -31.06
C THR A 212 -4.37 38.54 -31.48
N SER A 213 -3.41 39.26 -30.88
CA SER A 213 -3.10 40.64 -31.28
C SER A 213 -2.57 40.71 -32.72
N MET A 214 -1.60 39.86 -33.06
CA MET A 214 -1.02 39.79 -34.39
C MET A 214 -2.08 39.45 -35.45
N SER A 215 -3.01 38.55 -35.11
CA SER A 215 -4.12 38.18 -35.99
C SER A 215 -5.02 39.37 -36.30
N ARG A 216 -5.34 40.21 -35.30
CA ARG A 216 -6.09 41.45 -35.53
C ARG A 216 -5.35 42.40 -36.47
N ASP A 217 -4.05 42.61 -36.25
CA ASP A 217 -3.23 43.47 -37.12
C ASP A 217 -3.19 42.96 -38.57
N VAL A 218 -3.08 41.64 -38.77
CA VAL A 218 -3.12 41.01 -40.10
C VAL A 218 -4.49 41.20 -40.75
N ASN A 219 -5.58 41.03 -40.01
CA ASN A 219 -6.93 41.24 -40.54
C ASN A 219 -7.17 42.70 -40.94
N ASP A 220 -6.71 43.65 -40.14
CA ASP A 220 -6.84 45.09 -40.45
C ASP A 220 -6.04 45.44 -41.70
N LYS A 221 -4.81 44.95 -41.83
CA LYS A 221 -3.99 45.12 -43.04
C LYS A 221 -4.63 44.46 -44.26
N ALA A 222 -5.17 43.25 -44.12
CA ALA A 222 -5.86 42.55 -45.21
C ALA A 222 -7.10 43.33 -45.68
N ASN A 223 -7.87 43.91 -44.75
CA ASN A 223 -9.02 44.75 -45.09
C ASN A 223 -8.62 46.06 -45.80
N ILE A 224 -7.54 46.71 -45.35
CA ILE A 224 -6.99 47.90 -46.03
C ILE A 224 -6.55 47.52 -47.45
N SER A 225 -5.78 46.45 -47.61
CA SER A 225 -5.31 45.99 -48.93
C SER A 225 -6.45 45.55 -49.85
N PHE A 226 -7.50 44.92 -49.31
CA PHE A 226 -8.72 44.61 -50.05
C PHE A 226 -9.36 45.89 -50.62
N TYR A 227 -9.50 46.93 -49.78
CA TYR A 227 -10.08 48.21 -50.20
C TYR A 227 -9.21 48.95 -51.22
N ASP A 228 -7.89 48.90 -51.07
CA ASP A 228 -6.95 49.48 -52.04
C ASP A 228 -6.99 48.74 -53.38
N MET A 229 -7.16 47.41 -53.38
CA MET A 229 -7.36 46.64 -54.61
C MET A 229 -8.70 46.94 -55.28
N GLU A 230 -9.78 47.16 -54.53
CA GLU A 230 -11.07 47.59 -55.11
C GLU A 230 -11.00 48.98 -55.73
N LYS A 231 -10.27 49.91 -55.11
CA LYS A 231 -9.96 51.21 -55.73
C LYS A 231 -9.15 51.05 -57.01
N LEU A 232 -8.13 50.19 -56.98
CA LEU A 232 -7.30 49.92 -58.16
C LEU A 232 -8.14 49.31 -59.28
N ARG A 233 -9.02 48.34 -58.97
CA ARG A 233 -9.96 47.75 -59.92
C ARG A 233 -10.81 48.82 -60.59
N THR A 234 -11.43 49.70 -59.80
CA THR A 234 -12.27 50.79 -60.31
C THR A 234 -11.46 51.77 -61.19
N SER A 235 -10.24 52.11 -60.78
CA SER A 235 -9.35 52.97 -61.56
C SER A 235 -8.91 52.31 -62.88
N PHE A 236 -8.72 50.98 -62.88
CA PHE A 236 -8.34 50.24 -64.07
C PHE A 236 -9.51 50.08 -65.05
N GLU A 237 -10.75 49.95 -64.55
CA GLU A 237 -11.96 49.98 -65.38
C GLU A 237 -12.11 51.32 -66.11
N ASP A 238 -11.90 52.45 -65.42
CA ASP A 238 -11.88 53.78 -66.06
C ASP A 238 -10.74 53.93 -67.07
N PHE A 239 -9.54 53.43 -66.74
CA PHE A 239 -8.41 53.41 -67.67
C PHE A 239 -8.71 52.57 -68.91
N ASN A 240 -9.30 51.39 -68.75
CA ASN A 240 -9.63 50.51 -69.87
C ASN A 240 -10.64 51.17 -70.82
N GLY A 241 -11.67 51.85 -70.26
CA GLY A 241 -12.62 52.63 -71.06
C GLY A 241 -11.97 53.76 -71.86
N LYS A 242 -11.04 54.52 -71.25
CA LYS A 242 -10.27 55.58 -71.93
C LYS A 242 -9.31 55.00 -72.97
N PHE A 243 -8.75 53.82 -72.72
CA PHE A 243 -7.84 53.17 -73.65
C PHE A 243 -8.58 52.61 -74.88
N ASP A 244 -9.78 52.06 -74.70
CA ASP A 244 -10.64 51.65 -75.81
C ASP A 244 -11.01 52.84 -76.71
N GLU A 245 -11.30 54.01 -76.12
CA GLU A 245 -11.52 55.25 -76.88
C GLU A 245 -10.26 55.64 -77.68
N PHE A 246 -9.07 55.57 -77.08
CA PHE A 246 -7.80 55.84 -77.75
C PHE A 246 -7.56 54.88 -78.93
N VAL A 247 -7.83 53.59 -78.77
CA VAL A 247 -7.73 52.59 -79.86
C VAL A 247 -8.66 52.97 -81.02
N SER A 248 -9.90 53.37 -80.72
CA SER A 248 -10.89 53.78 -81.72
C SER A 248 -10.45 55.03 -82.51
N ILE A 249 -9.84 56.01 -81.83
CA ILE A 249 -9.29 57.22 -82.46
C ILE A 249 -8.15 56.86 -83.43
N ILE A 250 -7.24 55.97 -83.03
CA ILE A 250 -6.13 55.54 -83.90
C ILE A 250 -6.63 54.78 -85.13
N GLN A 251 -7.62 53.89 -84.97
CA GLN A 251 -8.25 53.19 -86.10
C GLN A 251 -8.92 54.17 -87.07
N SER A 252 -9.64 55.16 -86.54
CA SER A 252 -10.25 56.22 -87.35
C SER A 252 -9.20 57.07 -88.08
N MET A 253 -8.07 57.38 -87.42
CA MET A 253 -6.95 58.07 -88.04
C MET A 253 -6.35 57.26 -89.19
N GLN A 254 -6.16 55.95 -89.01
CA GLN A 254 -5.67 55.07 -90.08
C GLN A 254 -6.58 55.12 -91.30
N ALA A 255 -7.90 54.99 -91.10
CA ALA A 255 -8.89 55.05 -92.18
C ALA A 255 -8.86 56.41 -92.91
N ASN A 256 -8.73 57.51 -92.18
CA ASN A 256 -8.61 58.84 -92.77
C ASN A 256 -7.33 59.00 -93.62
N ILE A 257 -6.20 58.44 -93.16
CA ILE A 257 -4.94 58.48 -93.92
C ILE A 257 -5.04 57.62 -95.19
N GLU A 258 -5.69 56.46 -95.13
CA GLU A 258 -5.96 55.60 -96.30
C GLU A 258 -6.80 56.34 -97.36
N GLU A 259 -7.77 57.17 -96.94
CA GLU A 259 -8.51 58.03 -97.88
C GLU A 259 -7.64 59.13 -98.50
N VAL A 260 -6.76 59.76 -97.70
CA VAL A 260 -5.81 60.77 -98.23
C VAL A 260 -4.85 60.15 -99.26
N ASP A 261 -4.39 58.91 -99.04
CA ASP A 261 -3.55 58.17 -99.99
C ASP A 261 -4.27 57.99 -101.33
N LYS A 262 -5.54 57.54 -101.31
CA LYS A 262 -6.37 57.39 -102.52
C LYS A 262 -6.54 58.70 -103.28
N ILE A 263 -6.80 59.80 -102.56
CA ILE A 263 -6.93 61.14 -103.16
C ILE A 263 -5.60 61.58 -103.80
N SER A 264 -4.48 61.36 -103.13
CA SER A 264 -3.16 61.72 -103.62
C SER A 264 -2.76 60.94 -104.89
N VAL A 265 -3.09 59.64 -104.95
CA VAL A 265 -2.96 58.81 -106.16
C VAL A 265 -3.83 59.35 -107.30
N LEU A 266 -5.07 59.74 -107.02
CA LEU A 266 -5.97 60.34 -108.01
C LEU A 266 -5.41 61.66 -108.57
N ILE A 267 -4.91 62.56 -107.71
CA ILE A 267 -4.31 63.84 -108.15
C ILE A 267 -3.08 63.59 -109.02
N ASN A 268 -2.23 62.63 -108.67
CA ASN A 268 -1.08 62.24 -109.50
C ASN A 268 -1.55 61.80 -110.91
N GLY A 269 -2.58 60.97 -110.98
CA GLY A 269 -3.19 60.55 -112.25
C GLY A 269 -3.74 61.73 -113.07
N ILE A 270 -4.41 62.70 -112.43
CA ILE A 270 -4.89 63.92 -113.09
C ILE A 270 -3.72 64.78 -113.59
N ALA A 271 -2.68 64.95 -112.79
CA ALA A 271 -1.49 65.72 -113.16
C ALA A 271 -0.78 65.10 -114.38
N GLU A 272 -0.66 63.77 -114.42
CA GLU A 272 -0.08 63.06 -115.56
C GLU A 272 -0.93 63.19 -116.84
N GLN A 273 -2.26 63.08 -116.73
CA GLN A 273 -3.16 63.35 -117.84
C GLN A 273 -3.07 64.80 -118.33
N THR A 274 -2.98 65.77 -117.41
CA THR A 274 -2.88 67.20 -117.74
C THR A 274 -1.55 67.51 -118.40
N ASN A 275 -0.45 66.88 -117.95
CA ASN A 275 0.87 66.98 -118.58
C ASN A 275 0.85 66.46 -120.03
N LEU A 276 0.20 65.31 -120.28
CA LEU A 276 0.03 64.77 -121.62
C LEU A 276 -0.84 65.66 -122.52
N LEU A 277 -1.93 66.22 -121.98
CA LEU A 277 -2.79 67.17 -122.70
C LEU A 277 -2.02 68.45 -123.07
N ALA A 278 -1.26 69.00 -122.11
CA ALA A 278 -0.44 70.18 -122.29
C ALA A 278 0.70 69.95 -123.30
N LEU A 279 1.35 68.78 -123.26
CA LEU A 279 2.35 68.37 -124.24
C LEU A 279 1.75 68.30 -125.65
N ASN A 280 0.59 67.68 -125.82
CA ASN A 280 -0.10 67.61 -127.10
C ASN A 280 -0.49 69.01 -127.61
N ALA A 281 -0.96 69.89 -126.71
CA ALA A 281 -1.29 71.28 -127.03
C ALA A 281 -0.04 72.10 -127.42
N ALA A 282 1.09 71.91 -126.73
CA ALA A 282 2.36 72.57 -127.05
C ALA A 282 2.90 72.11 -128.42
N ILE A 283 2.80 70.82 -128.74
CA ILE A 283 3.15 70.27 -130.06
C ILE A 283 2.29 70.90 -131.17
N GLU A 284 0.97 70.99 -130.98
CA GLU A 284 0.07 71.54 -132.00
C GLU A 284 0.22 73.07 -132.13
N ALA A 285 0.52 73.78 -131.03
CA ALA A 285 0.84 75.20 -131.04
C ALA A 285 2.17 75.51 -131.76
N ALA A 286 3.20 74.66 -131.60
CA ALA A 286 4.45 74.75 -132.36
C ALA A 286 4.22 74.49 -133.86
N ARG A 287 3.27 73.60 -134.19
CA ARG A 287 2.87 73.28 -135.57
C ARG A 287 2.15 74.43 -136.28
N ALA A 288 1.44 75.28 -135.55
CA ALA A 288 0.76 76.48 -136.07
C ALA A 288 1.68 77.69 -136.31
N GLY A 289 2.99 77.59 -136.04
CA GLY A 289 3.99 78.62 -136.34
C GLY A 289 3.76 79.93 -135.57
N GLU A 290 3.93 81.09 -136.22
CA GLU A 290 3.79 82.41 -135.59
C GLU A 290 2.40 82.66 -134.96
N SER A 291 1.33 82.07 -135.53
CA SER A 291 -0.05 82.21 -135.00
C SER A 291 -0.27 81.42 -133.70
N GLY A 292 0.56 80.42 -133.42
CA GLY A 292 0.45 79.55 -132.24
C GLY A 292 1.31 79.98 -131.04
N ARG A 293 2.17 81.00 -131.16
CA ARG A 293 3.12 81.39 -130.11
C ARG A 293 2.47 81.66 -128.76
N GLY A 294 1.34 82.38 -128.72
CA GLY A 294 0.62 82.67 -127.47
C GLY A 294 0.08 81.40 -126.80
N PHE A 295 -0.48 80.47 -127.58
CA PHE A 295 -0.97 79.17 -127.10
C PHE A 295 0.17 78.25 -126.64
N SER A 296 1.31 78.28 -127.33
CA SER A 296 2.48 77.48 -126.95
C SER A 296 3.03 77.88 -125.59
N VAL A 297 3.04 79.18 -125.26
CA VAL A 297 3.47 79.67 -123.94
C VAL A 297 2.52 79.18 -122.85
N VAL A 298 1.20 79.25 -123.07
CA VAL A 298 0.21 78.76 -122.11
C VAL A 298 0.28 77.24 -121.94
N ALA A 299 0.45 76.49 -123.03
CA ALA A 299 0.59 75.03 -122.97
C ALA A 299 1.86 74.60 -122.22
N GLU A 300 2.99 75.29 -122.42
CA GLU A 300 4.23 75.03 -121.68
C GLU A 300 4.11 75.39 -120.19
N GLU A 301 3.40 76.46 -119.86
CA GLU A 301 3.10 76.83 -118.47
C GLU A 301 2.19 75.80 -117.78
N ILE A 302 1.14 75.30 -118.47
CA ILE A 302 0.28 74.21 -117.95
C ILE A 302 1.09 72.93 -117.78
N ARG A 303 2.01 72.63 -118.70
CA ARG A 303 2.93 71.48 -118.62
C ARG A 303 3.81 71.58 -117.37
N ALA A 304 4.41 72.74 -117.15
CA ALA A 304 5.23 73.02 -115.97
C ALA A 304 4.42 72.89 -114.66
N LEU A 305 3.21 73.45 -114.60
CA LEU A 305 2.31 73.31 -113.43
C LEU A 305 1.89 71.85 -113.20
N SER A 306 1.67 71.08 -114.26
CA SER A 306 1.29 69.66 -114.17
C SER A 306 2.44 68.81 -113.65
N GLU A 307 3.67 69.05 -114.11
CA GLU A 307 4.86 68.36 -113.59
C GLU A 307 5.12 68.73 -112.13
N GLN A 308 4.97 70.00 -111.75
CA GLN A 308 5.09 70.45 -110.36
C GLN A 308 3.98 69.84 -109.47
N THR A 309 2.76 69.69 -109.99
CA THR A 309 1.66 69.02 -109.30
C THR A 309 1.95 67.53 -109.11
N LYS A 310 2.50 66.86 -110.14
CA LYS A 310 2.95 65.47 -110.08
C LYS A 310 4.04 65.26 -109.03
N GLU A 311 5.07 66.11 -109.04
CA GLU A 311 6.15 66.07 -108.03
C GLU A 311 5.61 66.29 -106.61
N SER A 312 4.69 67.26 -106.45
CA SER A 312 4.04 67.54 -105.17
C SER A 312 3.19 66.35 -104.69
N SER A 313 2.41 65.72 -105.57
CA SER A 313 1.64 64.50 -105.26
C SER A 313 2.53 63.31 -104.89
N ILE A 314 3.68 63.15 -105.54
CA ILE A 314 4.66 62.11 -105.18
C ILE A 314 5.21 62.36 -103.77
N ASN A 315 5.53 63.61 -103.44
CA ASN A 315 5.96 63.99 -102.10
C ASN A 315 4.87 63.76 -101.04
N ILE A 316 3.60 64.06 -101.36
CA ILE A 316 2.45 63.75 -100.50
C ILE A 316 2.31 62.24 -100.30
N ASN A 317 2.33 61.43 -101.37
CA ASN A 317 2.29 59.95 -101.25
C ASN A 317 3.40 59.40 -100.37
N LYS A 318 4.63 59.93 -100.47
CA LYS A 318 5.75 59.52 -99.61
C LYS A 318 5.48 59.85 -98.14
N LEU A 319 4.95 61.04 -97.85
CA LEU A 319 4.57 61.44 -96.49
C LEU A 319 3.43 60.56 -95.96
N VAL A 320 2.36 60.40 -96.74
CA VAL A 320 1.20 59.57 -96.39
C VAL A 320 1.62 58.11 -96.14
N GLY A 321 2.45 57.52 -96.99
CA GLY A 321 2.99 56.18 -96.80
C GLY A 321 3.77 56.01 -95.50
N ASN A 322 4.57 57.01 -95.11
CA ASN A 322 5.26 57.01 -93.82
C ASN A 322 4.27 57.09 -92.64
N VAL A 323 3.28 57.98 -92.71
CA VAL A 323 2.26 58.11 -91.64
C VAL A 323 1.42 56.84 -91.55
N LEU A 324 1.08 56.21 -92.68
CA LEU A 324 0.33 54.95 -92.73
C LEU A 324 1.13 53.78 -92.13
N GLY A 325 2.43 53.70 -92.43
CA GLY A 325 3.34 52.73 -91.79
C GLY A 325 3.43 52.92 -90.29
N ASN A 326 3.57 54.17 -89.83
CA ASN A 326 3.56 54.50 -88.40
C ASN A 326 2.22 54.17 -87.73
N SER A 327 1.10 54.45 -88.41
CA SER A 327 -0.25 54.15 -87.92
C SER A 327 -0.49 52.64 -87.77
N LYS A 328 -0.07 51.82 -88.75
CA LYS A 328 -0.13 50.34 -88.64
C LYS A 328 0.70 49.80 -87.48
N ASN A 329 1.89 50.37 -87.27
CA ASN A 329 2.73 50.01 -86.12
C ASN A 329 2.03 50.39 -84.79
N LEU A 330 1.47 51.60 -84.71
CA LEU A 330 0.67 52.06 -83.58
C LEU A 330 -0.48 51.10 -83.25
N VAL A 331 -1.28 50.67 -84.24
CA VAL A 331 -2.39 49.72 -84.08
C VAL A 331 -1.90 48.37 -83.54
N SER A 332 -0.80 47.84 -84.08
CA SER A 332 -0.20 46.60 -83.59
C SER A 332 0.21 46.73 -82.12
N LYS A 333 0.86 47.84 -81.75
CA LYS A 333 1.29 48.10 -80.36
C LYS A 333 0.11 48.29 -79.42
N THR A 334 -0.96 48.93 -79.86
CA THR A 334 -2.18 49.07 -79.05
C THR A 334 -2.86 47.72 -78.86
N SER A 335 -2.87 46.83 -79.87
CA SER A 335 -3.40 45.48 -79.73
C SER A 335 -2.63 44.62 -78.72
N ASP A 336 -1.31 44.78 -78.63
CA ASP A 336 -0.51 44.09 -77.60
C ASP A 336 -0.85 44.64 -76.21
N MET A 337 -0.97 45.97 -76.06
CA MET A 337 -1.35 46.60 -74.80
C MET A 337 -2.75 46.17 -74.29
N VAL A 338 -3.72 45.91 -75.19
CA VAL A 338 -5.04 45.39 -74.78
C VAL A 338 -4.89 44.03 -74.07
N LYS A 339 -3.98 43.16 -74.54
CA LYS A 339 -3.73 41.87 -73.88
C LYS A 339 -3.09 42.07 -72.50
N ASP A 340 -2.11 42.97 -72.41
CA ASP A 340 -1.45 43.29 -71.13
C ASP A 340 -2.46 43.83 -70.11
N ILE A 341 -3.42 44.66 -70.54
CA ILE A 341 -4.49 45.19 -69.68
C ILE A 341 -5.43 44.07 -69.19
N GLN A 342 -5.79 43.11 -70.05
CA GLN A 342 -6.60 41.97 -69.65
C GLN A 342 -5.89 41.09 -68.61
N GLU A 343 -4.60 40.86 -68.79
CA GLU A 343 -3.78 40.13 -67.81
C GLU A 343 -3.73 40.88 -66.47
N GLN A 344 -3.55 42.21 -66.51
CA GLN A 344 -3.52 43.05 -65.31
C GLN A 344 -4.85 43.02 -64.53
N ASN A 345 -5.99 43.02 -65.23
CA ASN A 345 -7.31 42.87 -64.60
C ASN A 345 -7.45 41.53 -63.86
N ASN A 346 -6.93 40.44 -64.43
CA ASN A 346 -6.94 39.14 -63.77
C ASN A 346 -6.07 39.13 -62.51
N ILE A 347 -4.90 39.78 -62.54
CA ILE A 347 -4.02 39.95 -61.37
C ILE A 347 -4.72 40.73 -60.26
N ILE A 348 -5.45 41.80 -60.60
CA ILE A 348 -6.22 42.59 -59.61
C ILE A 348 -7.33 41.72 -58.98
N TYR A 349 -8.09 40.98 -59.79
CA TYR A 349 -9.16 40.10 -59.30
C TYR A 349 -8.64 39.03 -58.35
N THR A 350 -7.59 38.31 -58.75
CA THR A 350 -6.97 37.26 -57.93
C THR A 350 -6.37 37.82 -56.64
N SER A 351 -5.72 38.99 -56.69
CA SER A 351 -5.19 39.68 -55.49
C SER A 351 -6.30 40.10 -54.53
N THR A 352 -7.42 40.62 -55.05
CA THR A 352 -8.59 41.00 -54.25
C THR A 352 -9.19 39.79 -53.54
N SER A 353 -9.33 38.66 -54.24
CA SER A 353 -9.80 37.40 -53.63
C SER A 353 -8.86 36.92 -52.54
N ALA A 354 -7.55 36.99 -52.76
CA ALA A 354 -6.55 36.55 -51.78
C ALA A 354 -6.65 37.33 -50.45
N PHE A 355 -6.85 38.65 -50.49
CA PHE A 355 -7.04 39.43 -49.26
C PHE A 355 -8.33 39.07 -48.50
N LYS A 356 -9.41 38.76 -49.23
CA LYS A 356 -10.66 38.29 -48.63
C LYS A 356 -10.48 36.92 -47.96
N ASP A 357 -9.76 36.01 -48.59
CA ASP A 357 -9.45 34.69 -48.04
C ASP A 357 -8.56 34.79 -46.80
N ILE A 358 -7.57 35.69 -46.79
CA ILE A 358 -6.75 35.98 -45.60
C ILE A 358 -7.62 36.44 -44.43
N SER A 359 -8.52 37.40 -44.65
CA SER A 359 -9.43 37.88 -43.59
C SER A 359 -10.30 36.76 -43.03
N LYS A 360 -10.83 35.88 -43.90
CA LYS A 360 -11.61 34.72 -43.48
C LYS A 360 -10.80 33.75 -42.63
N LEU A 361 -9.57 33.40 -43.04
CA LEU A 361 -8.69 32.52 -42.27
C LEU A 361 -8.40 33.06 -40.87
N ILE A 362 -8.24 34.39 -40.73
CA ILE A 362 -8.06 35.03 -39.42
C ILE A 362 -9.34 34.93 -38.57
N ILE A 363 -10.51 35.17 -39.16
CA ILE A 363 -11.80 35.05 -38.44
C ILE A 363 -11.96 33.62 -37.90
N ASP A 364 -11.65 32.62 -38.71
CA ASP A 364 -11.75 31.20 -38.35
C ASP A 364 -10.70 30.78 -37.29
N MET A 365 -9.58 31.50 -37.20
CA MET A 365 -8.52 31.26 -36.21
C MET A 365 -8.86 31.77 -34.79
N ASN A 366 -9.65 32.85 -34.67
CA ASN A 366 -10.00 33.45 -33.37
C ASN A 366 -10.70 32.46 -32.40
N PRO A 367 -11.70 31.65 -32.82
CA PRO A 367 -12.29 30.63 -31.96
C PRO A 367 -11.27 29.61 -31.42
N ALA A 368 -10.29 29.21 -32.23
CA ALA A 368 -9.25 28.27 -31.81
C ALA A 368 -8.35 28.89 -30.73
N MET A 369 -7.97 30.16 -30.87
CA MET A 369 -7.19 30.88 -29.86
C MET A 369 -7.96 31.03 -28.54
N ASN A 370 -9.25 31.40 -28.60
CA ASN A 370 -10.09 31.50 -27.40
C ASN A 370 -10.26 30.14 -26.69
N SER A 371 -10.39 29.05 -27.46
CA SER A 371 -10.48 27.69 -26.92
C SER A 371 -9.18 27.28 -26.22
N LEU A 372 -8.03 27.63 -26.83
CA LEU A 372 -6.72 27.39 -26.23
C LEU A 372 -6.54 28.16 -24.93
N GLU A 373 -6.90 29.44 -24.90
CA GLU A 373 -6.86 30.26 -23.68
C GLU A 373 -7.71 29.65 -22.55
N LYS A 374 -8.95 29.27 -22.86
CA LYS A 374 -9.85 28.64 -21.88
C LYS A 374 -9.29 27.31 -21.38
N SER A 375 -8.76 26.48 -22.27
CA SER A 375 -8.18 25.18 -21.92
C SER A 375 -6.95 25.35 -21.01
N SER A 376 -6.06 26.28 -21.34
CA SER A 376 -4.88 26.59 -20.51
C SER A 376 -5.27 27.08 -19.12
N LYS A 377 -6.30 27.92 -18.98
CA LYS A 377 -6.83 28.37 -17.68
C LYS A 377 -7.42 27.21 -16.86
N GLU A 378 -8.17 26.31 -17.49
CA GLU A 378 -8.73 25.14 -16.80
C GLU A 378 -7.64 24.16 -16.36
N VAL A 379 -6.62 23.94 -17.19
CA VAL A 379 -5.46 23.12 -16.82
C VAL A 379 -4.69 23.74 -15.67
N SER A 380 -4.52 25.07 -15.64
CA SER A 380 -3.89 25.79 -14.53
C SER A 380 -4.64 25.58 -13.20
N LYS A 381 -5.98 25.71 -13.20
CA LYS A 381 -6.79 25.42 -12.01
C LYS A 381 -6.67 23.96 -11.55
N LYS A 382 -6.62 23.01 -12.49
CA LYS A 382 -6.41 21.59 -12.16
C LYS A 382 -5.02 21.35 -11.57
N SER A 383 -4.00 22.07 -12.04
CA SER A 383 -2.65 22.03 -11.45
C SER A 383 -2.69 22.47 -9.98
N ASP A 384 -3.35 23.60 -9.69
CA ASP A 384 -3.52 24.10 -8.32
C ASP A 384 -4.26 23.08 -7.43
N TYR A 385 -5.30 22.44 -7.95
CA TYR A 385 -6.02 21.38 -7.24
C TYR A 385 -5.14 20.16 -6.96
N ILE A 386 -4.27 19.75 -7.89
CA ILE A 386 -3.34 18.64 -7.66
C ILE A 386 -2.33 19.03 -6.57
N ILE A 387 -1.79 20.25 -6.58
CA ILE A 387 -0.89 20.74 -5.53
C ILE A 387 -1.55 20.66 -4.15
N GLU A 388 -2.82 21.04 -4.03
CA GLU A 388 -3.58 20.90 -2.78
C GLU A 388 -3.69 19.43 -2.35
N LYS A 389 -4.00 18.50 -3.27
CA LYS A 389 -4.07 17.07 -2.94
C LYS A 389 -2.74 16.48 -2.54
N VAL A 390 -1.66 16.89 -3.19
CA VAL A 390 -0.30 16.47 -2.85
C VAL A 390 0.10 16.97 -1.45
N LYS A 391 -0.33 18.18 -1.07
CA LYS A 391 -0.15 18.68 0.29
C LYS A 391 -0.86 17.81 1.33
N ASN A 392 -2.12 17.42 1.08
CA ASN A 392 -2.85 16.54 1.99
C ASN A 392 -2.19 15.15 2.13
N ILE A 393 -1.61 14.63 1.03
CA ILE A 393 -0.83 13.39 1.09
C ILE A 393 0.39 13.58 2.00
N SER A 394 1.12 14.69 1.85
CA SER A 394 2.27 15.00 2.72
C SER A 394 1.88 15.06 4.21
N GLU A 395 0.75 15.71 4.54
CA GLU A 395 0.23 15.76 5.92
C GLU A 395 -0.11 14.35 6.44
N THR A 396 -0.74 13.52 5.60
CA THR A 396 -1.05 12.13 5.95
C THR A 396 0.22 11.29 6.13
N SER A 397 1.24 11.48 5.29
CA SER A 397 2.53 10.79 5.41
C SER A 397 3.22 11.12 6.73
N GLU A 398 3.18 12.38 7.17
CA GLU A 398 3.70 12.79 8.49
C GLU A 398 2.95 12.09 9.64
N GLU A 399 1.62 11.98 9.55
CA GLU A 399 0.83 11.22 10.54
C GLU A 399 1.20 9.73 10.57
N ILE A 400 1.44 9.11 9.41
CA ILE A 400 1.85 7.69 9.35
C ILE A 400 3.25 7.50 9.95
N VAL A 401 4.17 8.46 9.80
CA VAL A 401 5.48 8.41 10.45
C VAL A 401 5.31 8.41 11.98
N ALA A 402 4.49 9.31 12.53
CA ALA A 402 4.23 9.37 13.96
C ALA A 402 3.58 8.06 14.48
N LEU A 403 2.61 7.51 13.75
CA LEU A 403 1.99 6.23 14.08
C LEU A 403 2.99 5.06 14.00
N SER A 404 3.92 5.11 13.05
CA SER A 404 4.98 4.10 12.90
C SER A 404 5.92 4.10 14.11
N GLU A 405 6.27 5.27 14.63
CA GLU A 405 7.06 5.39 15.87
C GLU A 405 6.31 4.79 17.07
N GLU A 406 5.00 5.06 17.21
CA GLU A 406 4.18 4.50 18.28
C GLU A 406 4.05 2.97 18.19
N ILE A 407 3.86 2.42 16.98
CA ILE A 407 3.81 0.97 16.77
C ILE A 407 5.16 0.33 17.08
N ASN A 408 6.28 0.96 16.70
CA ASN A 408 7.60 0.42 17.03
C ASN A 408 7.83 0.39 18.55
N TYR A 409 7.43 1.43 19.28
CA TYR A 409 7.50 1.44 20.75
C TYR A 409 6.65 0.32 21.36
N ALA A 410 5.40 0.15 20.90
CA ALA A 410 4.54 -0.93 21.37
C ALA A 410 5.11 -2.32 21.06
N SER A 411 5.79 -2.47 19.92
CA SER A 411 6.49 -3.70 19.53
C SER A 411 7.66 -4.02 20.47
N GLU A 412 8.48 -3.02 20.80
CA GLU A 412 9.58 -3.17 21.77
C GLU A 412 9.06 -3.54 23.17
N GLU A 413 7.97 -2.91 23.61
CA GLU A 413 7.32 -3.24 24.88
C GLU A 413 6.75 -4.67 24.88
N MET A 414 6.16 -5.10 23.76
CA MET A 414 5.65 -6.46 23.59
C MET A 414 6.77 -7.50 23.61
N ASP A 415 7.90 -7.24 22.96
CA ASP A 415 9.09 -8.12 23.00
C ASP A 415 9.63 -8.26 24.43
N SER A 416 9.82 -7.13 25.12
CA SER A 416 10.29 -7.09 26.51
C SER A 416 9.35 -7.84 27.45
N SER A 417 8.05 -7.59 27.35
CA SER A 417 7.02 -8.26 28.16
C SER A 417 6.98 -9.76 27.87
N SER A 418 7.10 -10.15 26.61
CA SER A 418 7.11 -11.56 26.20
C SER A 418 8.35 -12.28 26.70
N LYS A 419 9.53 -11.64 26.70
CA LYS A 419 10.74 -12.18 27.33
C LYS A 419 10.57 -12.41 28.83
N LEU A 420 9.93 -11.48 29.54
CA LEU A 420 9.64 -11.65 30.96
C LEU A 420 8.71 -12.84 31.21
N VAL A 421 7.62 -12.95 30.44
CA VAL A 421 6.67 -14.06 30.55
C VAL A 421 7.34 -15.40 30.20
N TYR A 422 8.23 -15.42 29.21
CA TYR A 422 9.03 -16.60 28.84
C TYR A 422 9.90 -17.09 30.00
N GLU A 423 10.64 -16.19 30.67
CA GLU A 423 11.48 -16.56 31.82
C GLU A 423 10.63 -17.02 33.02
N LEU A 424 9.53 -16.32 33.32
CA LEU A 424 8.61 -16.72 34.39
C LEU A 424 7.96 -18.09 34.12
N ALA A 425 7.60 -18.36 32.87
CA ALA A 425 7.08 -19.66 32.47
C ALA A 425 8.13 -20.76 32.74
N LYS A 426 9.37 -20.54 32.31
CA LYS A 426 10.47 -21.48 32.54
C LYS A 426 10.71 -21.74 34.04
N GLU A 427 10.67 -20.70 34.87
CA GLU A 427 10.77 -20.83 36.33
C GLU A 427 9.60 -21.65 36.93
N LEU A 428 8.36 -21.42 36.46
CA LEU A 428 7.19 -22.21 36.86
C LEU A 428 7.33 -23.69 36.47
N GLY A 429 7.85 -23.98 35.28
CA GLY A 429 8.15 -25.35 34.85
C GLY A 429 9.17 -26.03 35.76
N VAL A 430 10.24 -25.33 36.14
CA VAL A 430 11.22 -25.85 37.11
C VAL A 430 10.61 -26.08 38.49
N LEU A 431 9.76 -25.17 38.97
CA LEU A 431 9.07 -25.33 40.26
C LEU A 431 8.11 -26.52 40.23
N ALA A 432 7.36 -26.69 39.14
CA ALA A 432 6.47 -27.82 38.93
C ALA A 432 7.24 -29.15 38.90
N ASP A 433 8.34 -29.24 38.14
CA ASP A 433 9.20 -30.41 38.09
C ASP A 433 9.81 -30.76 39.47
N ASN A 434 10.25 -29.75 40.22
CA ASN A 434 10.71 -29.94 41.60
C ASN A 434 9.59 -30.45 42.52
N THR A 435 8.36 -29.97 42.34
CA THR A 435 7.19 -30.43 43.11
C THR A 435 6.83 -31.88 42.76
N LEU A 436 6.89 -32.24 41.48
CA LEU A 436 6.72 -33.62 41.01
C LEU A 436 7.78 -34.56 41.59
N LYS A 437 9.06 -34.14 41.58
CA LYS A 437 10.15 -34.90 42.19
C LYS A 437 9.96 -35.08 43.69
N ALA A 438 9.55 -34.03 44.40
CA ALA A 438 9.28 -34.10 45.83
C ALA A 438 8.09 -35.01 46.16
N ALA A 439 7.01 -34.95 45.36
CA ALA A 439 5.86 -35.83 45.48
C ALA A 439 6.19 -37.29 45.12
N GLY A 440 7.06 -37.51 44.13
CA GLY A 440 7.50 -38.82 43.68
C GLY A 440 8.37 -39.61 44.68
N VAL A 441 8.84 -38.97 45.77
CA VAL A 441 9.48 -39.67 46.90
C VAL A 441 8.44 -40.52 47.67
N PHE A 442 7.16 -40.16 47.60
CA PHE A 442 6.09 -40.88 48.27
C PHE A 442 5.58 -42.05 47.42
N ARG A 443 5.55 -43.23 48.01
CA ARG A 443 5.06 -44.45 47.36
C ARG A 443 3.56 -44.60 47.62
N LEU A 444 2.76 -44.29 46.60
CA LEU A 444 1.30 -44.34 46.63
C LEU A 444 0.73 -45.61 45.97
N GLU A 445 1.47 -46.16 45.01
CA GLU A 445 1.06 -47.31 44.19
C GLU A 445 1.96 -48.54 44.42
N LYS A 446 1.51 -49.69 43.94
CA LYS A 446 2.25 -50.95 44.05
C LYS A 446 3.50 -50.90 43.15
N PRO A 447 4.69 -51.27 43.63
CA PRO A 447 5.84 -51.46 42.73
C PRO A 447 5.55 -52.60 41.78
N GLU A 448 5.95 -52.43 40.54
CA GLU A 448 5.89 -53.48 39.51
C GLU A 448 6.71 -54.73 39.91
N ASP A 449 7.66 -54.60 40.84
CA ASP A 449 8.63 -55.66 41.20
C ASP A 449 8.35 -56.45 42.51
N GLU A 450 7.20 -56.24 43.18
CA GLU A 450 6.85 -57.02 44.38
C GLU A 450 5.76 -58.08 44.12
N GLU A 451 6.18 -59.33 43.91
CA GLU A 451 5.34 -60.52 44.10
C GLU A 451 4.91 -60.63 45.58
N TRP A 452 3.65 -61.04 45.79
CA TRP A 452 3.02 -61.13 47.11
C TRP A 452 3.83 -61.97 48.10
N LYS A 453 4.17 -61.41 49.27
CA LYS A 453 4.65 -62.16 50.45
C LYS A 453 3.63 -62.17 51.59
#